data_AF-A0A061DLX6-F1
#
_entry.id   AF-A0A061DLX6-F1
#
_cell.length_a   1.000
_cell.length_b   1.000
_cell.length_c   1.000
_cell.angle_alpha   90.00
_cell.angle_beta   90.00
_cell.angle_gamma   90.00
#
_symmetry.space_group_name_H-M   'P 1'
#
loop_
_entity.id
_entity.type
_entity.pdbx_description
1 polymer ?
#
loop_
_entity_poly.entity_id
_entity_poly.type
_entity_poly.pdbx_seq_one_letter_code
_entity_poly.pdbx_strand_id
1 'polypeptide(L)'
;MRKLKNSLKIHSLNKIKVGTSMAMDVLESSFPPSNGTFRSDIAGPIVKPMLQFLSRTKSFYFLDVYPYFPWSSEPKNINLDYALFESRTITYTDPVSNLTYTNMFDQMVDSVVFAMKKLGYPDVRIWIAETGWPNAGDIDQIGANIYNAATYNRNAIKKLTAKPAIGTPARPGWVLPSFIFALYNENQKPGPGTERHFGLLYPNGSNVYGIDLSGETPDSDFEPLPKPDNNEPYKGKIWCVAARGVNASELGSALSYACSQGNKTCDPIQPGKECFKPDSLVWHASYAFSSYWSQLKQTGATCYFNGLATQTAKDPSFGHCKFPSVTL
;
A
#
# COMPACT_ATOMS: atom_id res chain seq x y z
N MET A 1 -4.78 -0.70 -26.13
CA MET A 1 -4.64 0.76 -26.38
C MET A 1 -5.00 1.20 -27.81
N ARG A 2 -4.29 0.77 -28.88
CA ARG A 2 -4.53 1.27 -30.26
C ARG A 2 -5.98 1.09 -30.76
N LYS A 3 -6.57 -0.11 -30.56
CA LYS A 3 -7.98 -0.38 -30.92
C LYS A 3 -8.96 0.56 -30.22
N LEU A 4 -8.77 0.80 -28.91
CA LEU A 4 -9.57 1.77 -28.14
C LEU A 4 -9.45 3.18 -28.71
N LYS A 5 -8.23 3.65 -29.01
CA LYS A 5 -8.04 4.98 -29.60
C LYS A 5 -8.69 5.12 -30.98
N ASN A 6 -8.64 4.06 -31.80
CA ASN A 6 -9.31 4.05 -33.10
C ASN A 6 -10.83 4.13 -32.93
N SER A 7 -11.41 3.36 -32.01
CA SER A 7 -12.85 3.42 -31.70
C SER A 7 -13.26 4.83 -31.24
N LEU A 8 -12.53 5.42 -30.29
CA LEU A 8 -12.79 6.79 -29.84
C LEU A 8 -12.73 7.81 -31.00
N LYS A 9 -11.80 7.63 -31.94
CA LYS A 9 -11.70 8.48 -33.13
C LYS A 9 -12.91 8.32 -34.06
N ILE A 10 -13.38 7.09 -34.30
CA ILE A 10 -14.55 6.81 -35.14
C ILE A 10 -15.80 7.48 -34.58
N HIS A 11 -15.95 7.49 -33.25
CA HIS A 11 -17.08 8.13 -32.56
C HIS A 11 -16.86 9.61 -32.23
N SER A 12 -15.82 10.26 -32.76
CA SER A 12 -15.50 11.68 -32.50
C SER A 12 -15.27 12.04 -31.02
N LEU A 13 -14.90 11.06 -30.18
CA LEU A 13 -14.63 11.21 -28.74
C LEU A 13 -13.18 11.63 -28.50
N ASN A 14 -12.81 12.83 -28.96
CA ASN A 14 -11.41 13.29 -29.00
C ASN A 14 -10.82 13.72 -27.64
N LYS A 15 -11.67 13.94 -26.63
CA LYS A 15 -11.26 14.38 -25.28
C LYS A 15 -10.83 13.22 -24.37
N ILE A 16 -11.23 11.99 -24.68
CA ILE A 16 -10.92 10.80 -23.88
C ILE A 16 -9.47 10.35 -24.17
N LYS A 17 -8.67 10.24 -23.10
CA LYS A 17 -7.28 9.78 -23.15
C LYS A 17 -7.21 8.29 -22.86
N VAL A 18 -6.29 7.59 -23.52
CA VAL A 18 -6.12 6.14 -23.39
C VAL A 18 -4.74 5.87 -22.83
N GLY A 19 -4.68 5.11 -21.74
CA GLY A 19 -3.44 4.71 -21.08
C GLY A 19 -3.55 3.30 -20.50
N THR A 20 -2.60 2.99 -19.62
CA THR A 20 -2.60 1.86 -18.70
C THR A 20 -1.86 2.32 -17.45
N SER A 21 -2.32 1.90 -16.27
CA SER A 21 -1.61 2.14 -15.01
C SER A 21 -0.38 1.23 -14.94
N MET A 22 0.65 1.73 -14.26
CA MET A 22 1.91 1.07 -14.01
C MET A 22 2.30 1.35 -12.56
N ALA A 23 2.66 0.31 -11.80
CA ALA A 23 3.24 0.46 -10.48
C ALA A 23 4.75 0.76 -10.58
N MET A 24 5.38 1.08 -9.45
CA MET A 24 6.81 1.42 -9.39
C MET A 24 7.76 0.23 -9.65
N ASP A 25 7.27 -1.01 -9.54
CA ASP A 25 8.02 -2.26 -9.77
C ASP A 25 8.41 -2.51 -11.25
N VAL A 26 7.99 -1.60 -12.13
CA VAL A 26 8.41 -1.52 -13.53
C VAL A 26 9.82 -0.95 -13.68
N LEU A 27 10.40 -0.41 -12.60
CA LEU A 27 11.79 0.05 -12.54
C LEU A 27 12.70 -1.04 -11.95
N GLU A 28 13.83 -1.32 -12.60
CA GLU A 28 14.91 -2.14 -12.00
C GLU A 28 15.87 -1.29 -11.15
N SER A 29 15.89 0.02 -11.39
CA SER A 29 16.59 0.99 -10.55
C SER A 29 15.75 2.25 -10.44
N SER A 30 15.56 2.72 -9.21
CA SER A 30 14.80 3.95 -8.88
C SER A 30 15.59 4.93 -8.01
N PHE A 31 16.76 4.54 -7.51
CA PHE A 31 17.62 5.34 -6.65
C PHE A 31 19.09 5.34 -7.12
N PRO A 32 19.76 6.51 -7.18
CA PRO A 32 19.15 7.85 -7.10
C PRO A 32 18.13 8.06 -8.23
N PRO A 33 17.16 9.00 -8.13
CA PRO A 33 16.12 9.16 -9.14
C PRO A 33 16.66 9.36 -10.57
N SER A 34 17.79 10.04 -10.75
CA SER A 34 18.49 10.18 -12.05
C SER A 34 18.91 8.84 -12.67
N ASN A 35 19.11 7.82 -11.84
CA ASN A 35 19.41 6.46 -12.27
C ASN A 35 18.15 5.64 -12.59
N GLY A 36 16.95 6.22 -12.44
CA GLY A 36 15.68 5.64 -12.87
C GLY A 36 15.78 4.88 -14.19
N THR A 37 15.50 3.58 -14.19
CA THR A 37 15.62 2.69 -15.37
C THR A 37 14.50 1.66 -15.33
N PHE A 38 13.72 1.57 -16.42
CA PHE A 38 12.73 0.51 -16.57
C PHE A 38 13.40 -0.85 -16.64
N ARG A 39 12.79 -1.88 -16.06
CA ARG A 39 13.34 -3.24 -16.12
C ARG A 39 13.61 -3.65 -17.57
N SER A 40 14.80 -4.22 -17.78
CA SER A 40 15.30 -4.61 -19.10
C SER A 40 14.38 -5.59 -19.85
N ASP A 41 13.67 -6.46 -19.13
CA ASP A 41 12.71 -7.44 -19.68
C ASP A 41 11.47 -6.79 -20.34
N ILE A 42 11.07 -5.59 -19.89
CA ILE A 42 9.88 -4.89 -20.40
C ILE A 42 10.19 -3.58 -21.14
N ALA A 43 11.36 -2.97 -20.90
CA ALA A 43 11.70 -1.63 -21.38
C ALA A 43 11.57 -1.51 -22.92
N GLY A 44 12.17 -2.43 -23.65
CA GLY A 44 12.12 -2.51 -25.12
C GLY A 44 10.76 -2.99 -25.67
N PRO A 45 10.28 -4.19 -25.29
CA PRO A 45 9.12 -4.79 -25.94
C PRO A 45 7.77 -4.19 -25.51
N ILE A 46 7.66 -3.63 -24.30
CA ILE A 46 6.38 -3.17 -23.73
C ILE A 46 6.38 -1.67 -23.52
N VAL A 47 7.33 -1.15 -22.74
CA VAL A 47 7.30 0.24 -22.26
C VAL A 47 7.58 1.22 -23.40
N LYS A 48 8.62 0.99 -24.22
CA LYS A 48 8.98 1.90 -25.31
C LYS A 48 7.85 2.06 -26.35
N PRO A 49 7.19 1.00 -26.88
CA PRO A 49 6.02 1.15 -27.76
C PRO A 49 4.82 1.82 -27.08
N MET A 50 4.62 1.60 -25.78
CA MET A 50 3.59 2.27 -25.00
C MET A 50 3.86 3.78 -24.91
N LEU A 51 5.06 4.20 -24.50
CA LEU A 51 5.47 5.61 -24.45
C LEU A 51 5.34 6.29 -25.82
N GLN A 52 5.70 5.59 -26.90
CA GLN A 52 5.48 6.07 -28.27
C GLN A 52 4.00 6.36 -28.56
N PHE A 53 3.12 5.46 -28.15
CA PHE A 53 1.68 5.62 -28.31
C PHE A 53 1.16 6.81 -27.48
N LEU A 54 1.59 6.93 -26.21
CA LEU A 54 1.16 8.00 -25.31
C LEU A 54 1.62 9.38 -25.83
N SER A 55 2.87 9.48 -26.28
CA SER A 55 3.43 10.69 -26.90
C SER A 55 2.63 11.11 -28.14
N ARG A 56 2.43 10.20 -29.11
CA ARG A 56 1.67 10.48 -30.35
C ARG A 56 0.22 10.87 -30.12
N THR A 57 -0.40 10.36 -29.05
CA THR A 57 -1.82 10.61 -28.75
C THR A 57 -2.03 11.73 -27.74
N LYS A 58 -0.95 12.36 -27.26
CA LYS A 58 -0.97 13.35 -26.17
C LYS A 58 -1.75 12.82 -24.96
N SER A 59 -1.54 11.56 -24.63
CA SER A 59 -2.11 10.89 -23.46
C SER A 59 -1.17 11.01 -22.26
N PHE A 60 -1.37 10.21 -21.23
CA PHE A 60 -0.59 10.22 -20.00
C PHE A 60 0.01 8.84 -19.71
N TYR A 61 1.16 8.83 -19.07
CA TYR A 61 1.67 7.68 -18.34
C TYR A 61 0.95 7.65 -16.99
N PHE A 62 0.09 6.66 -16.78
CA PHE A 62 -0.64 6.52 -15.52
C PHE A 62 0.24 5.75 -14.55
N LEU A 63 0.52 6.36 -13.39
CA LEU A 63 1.50 5.87 -12.43
C LEU A 63 0.87 5.72 -11.05
N ASP A 64 1.08 4.58 -10.43
CA ASP A 64 0.68 4.31 -9.06
C ASP A 64 1.89 4.57 -8.14
N VAL A 65 1.79 5.55 -7.24
CA VAL A 65 2.91 6.05 -6.41
C VAL A 65 2.52 6.00 -4.94
N TYR A 66 3.17 5.13 -4.19
CA TYR A 66 2.88 4.93 -2.77
C TYR A 66 4.16 5.00 -1.94
N PRO A 67 4.51 6.16 -1.35
CA PRO A 67 5.63 6.29 -0.41
C PRO A 67 5.53 5.36 0.81
N TYR A 68 4.31 4.97 1.20
CA TYR A 68 4.07 4.03 2.30
C TYR A 68 4.85 2.72 2.16
N PHE A 69 4.80 2.06 0.99
CA PHE A 69 5.38 0.72 0.82
C PHE A 69 6.91 0.68 1.02
N PRO A 70 7.72 1.50 0.33
CA PRO A 70 9.16 1.51 0.58
C PRO A 70 9.50 2.01 1.98
N TRP A 71 8.79 3.01 2.52
CA TRP A 71 9.00 3.46 3.91
C TRP A 71 8.76 2.33 4.92
N SER A 72 7.62 1.63 4.84
CA SER A 72 7.25 0.55 5.76
C SER A 72 8.19 -0.65 5.67
N SER A 73 8.84 -0.85 4.52
CA SER A 73 9.81 -1.92 4.28
C SER A 73 11.19 -1.59 4.84
N GLU A 74 11.57 -0.31 4.84
CA GLU A 74 12.87 0.17 5.33
C GLU A 74 12.75 1.37 6.30
N PRO A 75 11.98 1.25 7.40
CA PRO A 75 11.63 2.38 8.28
C PRO A 75 12.83 2.97 9.03
N LYS A 76 13.94 2.23 9.08
CA LYS A 76 15.21 2.69 9.68
C LYS A 76 16.03 3.57 8.73
N ASN A 77 15.90 3.36 7.42
CA ASN A 77 16.67 4.05 6.39
C ASN A 77 15.88 5.20 5.76
N ILE A 78 14.55 5.06 5.72
CA ILE A 78 13.64 6.04 5.15
C ILE A 78 12.91 6.74 6.28
N ASN A 79 13.16 8.03 6.43
CA ASN A 79 12.51 8.84 7.47
C ASN A 79 11.01 9.00 7.17
N LEU A 80 10.17 8.85 8.19
CA LEU A 80 8.71 8.95 8.05
C LEU A 80 8.26 10.35 7.61
N ASP A 81 8.82 11.41 8.18
CA ASP A 81 8.44 12.80 7.82
C ASP A 81 8.75 13.09 6.35
N TYR A 82 9.84 12.51 5.82
CA TYR A 82 10.18 12.61 4.39
C TYR A 82 9.16 11.87 3.49
N ALA A 83 8.59 10.75 3.95
CA ALA A 83 7.52 10.03 3.26
C ALA A 83 6.15 10.72 3.38
N LEU A 84 5.91 11.45 4.47
CA LEU A 84 4.66 12.17 4.78
C LEU A 84 4.61 13.62 4.29
N PHE A 85 5.64 14.10 3.57
CA PHE A 85 5.81 15.52 3.18
C PHE A 85 5.98 16.50 4.37
N GLU A 86 6.28 16.01 5.57
CA GLU A 86 6.44 16.82 6.78
C GLU A 86 7.90 17.25 7.04
N SER A 87 8.85 16.71 6.28
CA SER A 87 10.26 17.04 6.46
C SER A 87 10.54 18.54 6.26
N ARG A 88 11.16 19.16 7.28
CA ARG A 88 11.66 20.54 7.22
C ARG A 88 13.17 20.64 7.03
N THR A 89 13.90 19.60 7.40
CA THR A 89 15.36 19.59 7.45
C THR A 89 15.97 18.47 6.62
N ILE A 90 15.22 17.39 6.40
CA ILE A 90 15.69 16.23 5.64
C ILE A 90 15.41 16.50 4.16
N THR A 91 16.50 16.56 3.40
CA THR A 91 16.46 16.66 1.95
C THR A 91 17.42 15.64 1.36
N TYR A 92 17.14 15.21 0.14
CA TYR A 92 18.01 14.34 -0.62
C TYR A 92 18.44 15.07 -1.90
N THR A 93 19.73 15.29 -2.09
CA THR A 93 20.27 15.82 -3.35
C THR A 93 20.83 14.68 -4.18
N ASP A 94 20.24 14.48 -5.35
CA ASP A 94 20.69 13.48 -6.31
C ASP A 94 22.07 13.88 -6.86
N PRO A 95 23.12 13.05 -6.70
CA PRO A 95 24.49 13.43 -7.01
C PRO A 95 24.78 13.56 -8.51
N VAL A 96 23.91 13.04 -9.38
CA VAL A 96 24.11 13.07 -10.85
C VAL A 96 23.29 14.20 -11.47
N SER A 97 22.03 14.35 -11.08
CA SER A 97 21.17 15.42 -11.62
C SER A 97 21.28 16.75 -10.87
N ASN A 98 21.87 16.72 -9.66
CA ASN A 98 21.92 17.84 -8.72
C ASN A 98 20.54 18.39 -8.32
N LEU A 99 19.48 17.59 -8.49
CA LEU A 99 18.13 17.92 -8.05
C LEU A 99 17.98 17.57 -6.57
N THR A 100 17.42 18.51 -5.81
CA THR A 100 17.11 18.32 -4.40
C THR A 100 15.64 17.99 -4.21
N TYR A 101 15.39 16.92 -3.47
CA TYR A 101 14.08 16.40 -3.12
C TYR A 101 13.82 16.63 -1.63
N THR A 102 12.64 17.17 -1.32
CA THR A 102 12.19 17.43 0.06
C THR A 102 11.18 16.41 0.55
N ASN A 103 10.70 15.54 -0.34
CA ASN A 103 9.74 14.49 -0.04
C ASN A 103 9.97 13.28 -0.96
N MET A 104 9.56 12.11 -0.48
CA MET A 104 9.74 10.85 -1.17
C MET A 104 8.88 10.72 -2.45
N PHE A 105 7.70 11.33 -2.46
CA PHE A 105 6.80 11.26 -3.61
C PHE A 105 7.43 11.86 -4.87
N ASP A 106 8.04 13.05 -4.77
CA ASP A 106 8.72 13.70 -5.88
C ASP A 106 9.91 12.86 -6.38
N GLN A 107 10.66 12.27 -5.46
CA GLN A 107 11.77 11.37 -5.79
C GLN A 107 11.28 10.13 -6.55
N MET A 108 10.17 9.52 -6.12
CA MET A 108 9.58 8.38 -6.81
C MET A 108 9.07 8.76 -8.21
N VAL A 109 8.33 9.85 -8.34
CA VAL A 109 7.83 10.34 -9.64
C VAL A 109 9.00 10.63 -10.59
N ASP A 110 10.03 11.33 -10.12
CA ASP A 110 11.16 11.70 -10.98
C ASP A 110 12.01 10.50 -11.39
N SER A 111 12.09 9.44 -10.60
CA SER A 111 12.72 8.19 -11.04
C SER A 111 12.08 7.63 -12.33
N VAL A 112 10.75 7.74 -12.46
CA VAL A 112 10.02 7.36 -13.67
C VAL A 112 10.26 8.38 -14.80
N VAL A 113 10.32 9.68 -14.48
CA VAL A 113 10.67 10.73 -15.46
C VAL A 113 12.03 10.47 -16.10
N PHE A 114 13.05 10.15 -15.31
CA PHE A 114 14.38 9.82 -15.80
C PHE A 114 14.39 8.52 -16.61
N ALA A 115 13.64 7.49 -16.19
CA ALA A 115 13.48 6.25 -16.94
C ALA A 115 12.83 6.49 -18.32
N MET A 116 11.77 7.32 -18.39
CA MET A 116 11.14 7.71 -19.66
C MET A 116 12.09 8.52 -20.55
N LYS A 117 12.90 9.42 -19.97
CA LYS A 117 13.93 10.17 -20.69
C LYS A 117 14.97 9.25 -21.34
N LYS A 118 15.44 8.21 -20.64
CA LYS A 118 16.37 7.20 -21.19
C LYS A 118 15.78 6.43 -22.38
N LEU A 119 14.46 6.23 -22.42
CA LEU A 119 13.77 5.63 -23.56
C LEU A 119 13.44 6.61 -24.69
N GLY A 120 13.80 7.90 -24.55
CA GLY A 120 13.59 8.94 -25.56
C GLY A 120 12.23 9.64 -25.49
N TYR A 121 11.53 9.57 -24.35
CA TYR A 121 10.20 10.17 -24.16
C TYR A 121 10.13 11.12 -22.94
N PRO A 122 11.00 12.15 -22.87
CA PRO A 122 11.07 13.03 -21.71
C PRO A 122 9.82 13.90 -21.50
N ASP A 123 8.97 14.06 -22.52
CA ASP A 123 7.81 14.98 -22.47
C ASP A 123 6.46 14.25 -22.26
N VAL A 124 6.47 12.92 -22.11
CA VAL A 124 5.23 12.20 -21.79
C VAL A 124 4.78 12.60 -20.38
N ARG A 125 3.60 13.22 -20.31
CA ARG A 125 2.97 13.68 -19.06
C ARG A 125 2.60 12.48 -18.20
N ILE A 126 2.67 12.67 -16.88
CA ILE A 126 2.26 11.68 -15.88
C ILE A 126 0.87 12.04 -15.38
N TRP A 127 0.07 11.01 -15.12
CA TRP A 127 -1.16 11.07 -14.34
C TRP A 127 -0.95 10.15 -13.14
N ILE A 128 -1.11 10.63 -11.92
CA ILE A 128 -1.02 9.79 -10.73
C ILE A 128 -2.33 9.02 -10.64
N ALA A 129 -2.31 7.76 -11.07
CA ALA A 129 -3.51 6.93 -11.09
C ALA A 129 -3.90 6.52 -9.68
N GLU A 130 -2.92 6.30 -8.80
CA GLU A 130 -3.14 6.01 -7.40
C GLU A 130 -2.04 6.58 -6.53
N THR A 131 -2.43 7.09 -5.37
CA THR A 131 -1.54 7.37 -4.24
C THR A 131 -2.35 7.42 -2.96
N GLY A 132 -1.79 6.96 -1.85
CA GLY A 132 -2.48 6.97 -0.56
C GLY A 132 -1.65 6.40 0.56
N TRP A 133 -2.25 6.36 1.75
CA TRP A 133 -1.63 5.82 2.95
C TRP A 133 -2.70 5.12 3.82
N PRO A 134 -2.44 3.90 4.33
CA PRO A 134 -3.45 3.13 5.04
C PRO A 134 -3.72 3.70 6.44
N ASN A 135 -5.00 3.75 6.83
CA ASN A 135 -5.48 4.27 8.11
C ASN A 135 -5.49 3.23 9.25
N ALA A 136 -5.29 1.95 8.94
CA ALA A 136 -5.16 0.85 9.89
C ALA A 136 -4.48 -0.35 9.22
N GLY A 137 -4.03 -1.31 10.01
CA GLY A 137 -3.35 -2.51 9.54
C GLY A 137 -3.23 -3.55 10.65
N ASP A 138 -2.59 -4.67 10.33
CA ASP A 138 -2.24 -5.66 11.36
C ASP A 138 -1.06 -5.18 12.23
N ILE A 139 -0.74 -5.88 13.32
CA ILE A 139 0.32 -5.49 14.27
C ILE A 139 1.69 -5.39 13.58
N ASP A 140 1.93 -6.22 12.57
CA ASP A 140 3.18 -6.23 11.79
C ASP A 140 3.23 -5.20 10.65
N GLN A 141 2.19 -4.35 10.51
CA GLN A 141 2.07 -3.33 9.45
C GLN A 141 2.16 -1.93 10.04
N ILE A 142 3.41 -1.51 10.27
CA ILE A 142 3.73 -0.23 10.89
C ILE A 142 3.21 0.99 10.10
N GLY A 143 2.99 2.07 10.83
CA GLY A 143 2.58 3.38 10.32
C GLY A 143 1.22 3.42 9.64
N ALA A 144 0.51 2.29 9.58
CA ALA A 144 -0.86 2.23 9.11
C ALA A 144 -1.78 2.68 10.24
N ASN A 145 -2.03 3.99 10.31
CA ASN A 145 -2.84 4.63 11.34
C ASN A 145 -3.51 5.90 10.79
N ILE A 146 -4.57 6.34 11.46
CA ILE A 146 -5.37 7.51 11.06
C ILE A 146 -4.52 8.78 10.96
N TYR A 147 -3.55 8.98 11.86
CA TYR A 147 -2.69 10.17 11.87
C TYR A 147 -1.89 10.27 10.58
N ASN A 148 -1.09 9.25 10.26
CA ASN A 148 -0.24 9.24 9.08
C ASN A 148 -1.06 9.26 7.79
N ALA A 149 -2.20 8.55 7.76
CA ALA A 149 -3.08 8.55 6.60
C ALA A 149 -3.63 9.94 6.28
N ALA A 150 -4.13 10.64 7.31
CA ALA A 150 -4.60 12.01 7.18
C ALA A 150 -3.47 12.95 6.76
N THR A 151 -2.31 12.88 7.43
CA THR A 151 -1.14 13.71 7.13
C THR A 151 -0.69 13.53 5.68
N TYR A 152 -0.48 12.28 5.24
CA TYR A 152 -0.05 11.98 3.88
C TYR A 152 -1.03 12.52 2.85
N ASN A 153 -2.32 12.17 2.96
CA ASN A 153 -3.32 12.53 1.97
C ASN A 153 -3.55 14.04 1.92
N ARG A 154 -3.62 14.74 3.07
CA ARG A 154 -3.76 16.20 3.11
C ARG A 154 -2.58 16.90 2.43
N ASN A 155 -1.35 16.47 2.72
CA ASN A 155 -0.15 17.07 2.15
C ASN A 155 0.01 16.76 0.65
N ALA A 156 -0.29 15.53 0.23
CA ALA A 156 -0.32 15.15 -1.17
C ALA A 156 -1.33 16.02 -1.93
N ILE A 157 -2.55 16.18 -1.41
CA ILE A 157 -3.59 17.03 -2.02
C ILE A 157 -3.09 18.46 -2.15
N LYS A 158 -2.64 19.11 -1.06
CA LYS A 158 -2.14 20.50 -1.10
C LYS A 158 -1.06 20.70 -2.16
N LYS A 159 -0.12 19.76 -2.28
CA LYS A 159 0.93 19.79 -3.29
C LYS A 159 0.36 19.66 -4.71
N LEU A 160 -0.54 18.71 -4.92
CA LEU A 160 -1.06 18.34 -6.24
C LEU A 160 -2.13 19.33 -6.76
N THR A 161 -2.81 20.04 -5.86
CA THR A 161 -3.83 21.06 -6.20
C THR A 161 -3.30 22.50 -6.17
N ALA A 162 -2.03 22.70 -5.78
CA ALA A 162 -1.39 24.01 -5.70
C ALA A 162 -1.56 24.83 -6.99
N LYS A 163 -1.81 26.13 -6.81
CA LYS A 163 -1.93 27.12 -7.90
C LYS A 163 -0.99 28.31 -7.60
N PRO A 164 0.06 28.57 -8.40
CA PRO A 164 0.47 27.79 -9.57
C PRO A 164 0.94 26.37 -9.21
N ALA A 165 0.92 25.47 -10.20
CA ALA A 165 1.36 24.09 -10.00
C ALA A 165 2.84 24.06 -9.58
N ILE A 166 3.16 23.23 -8.58
CA ILE A 166 4.55 23.07 -8.09
C ILE A 166 5.34 22.13 -9.01
N GLY A 167 4.73 20.99 -9.40
CA GLY A 167 5.41 19.93 -10.14
C GLY A 167 6.38 19.13 -9.28
N THR A 168 7.44 18.62 -9.90
CA THR A 168 8.56 17.91 -9.25
C THR A 168 9.88 18.63 -9.55
N PRO A 169 10.98 18.33 -8.84
CA PRO A 169 12.30 18.90 -9.16
C PRO A 169 12.72 18.72 -10.64
N ALA A 170 12.46 17.56 -11.27
CA ALA A 170 12.80 17.34 -12.68
C ALA A 170 11.80 17.96 -13.66
N ARG A 171 10.58 18.29 -13.20
CA ARG A 171 9.52 18.91 -14.01
C ARG A 171 8.81 20.04 -13.22
N PRO A 172 9.52 21.13 -12.89
CA PRO A 172 8.94 22.22 -12.11
C PRO A 172 7.79 22.88 -12.88
N GLY A 173 6.69 23.20 -12.19
CA GLY A 173 5.52 23.83 -12.80
C GLY A 173 4.57 22.88 -13.55
N TRP A 174 4.91 21.59 -13.68
CA TRP A 174 4.05 20.64 -14.38
C TRP A 174 2.87 20.21 -13.50
N VAL A 175 1.67 20.23 -14.09
CA VAL A 175 0.48 19.66 -13.45
C VAL A 175 0.61 18.14 -13.42
N LEU A 176 0.41 17.57 -12.24
CA LEU A 176 0.23 16.14 -12.02
C LEU A 176 -1.23 15.90 -11.65
N PRO A 177 -2.12 15.60 -12.62
CA PRO A 177 -3.47 15.19 -12.29
C PRO A 177 -3.42 13.88 -11.51
N SER A 178 -4.25 13.74 -10.49
CA SER A 178 -4.10 12.69 -9.50
C SER A 178 -5.42 12.16 -8.97
N PHE A 179 -5.42 10.90 -8.56
CA PHE A 179 -6.46 10.31 -7.72
C PHE A 179 -5.86 9.85 -6.40
N ILE A 180 -6.54 10.16 -5.29
CA ILE A 180 -6.25 9.57 -3.99
C ILE A 180 -6.90 8.19 -3.94
N PHE A 181 -6.11 7.18 -3.64
CA PHE A 181 -6.54 5.83 -3.36
C PHE A 181 -6.81 5.69 -1.86
N ALA A 182 -8.03 5.41 -1.39
CA ALA A 182 -9.28 5.25 -2.14
C ALA A 182 -10.46 5.90 -1.41
N LEU A 183 -11.66 5.88 -2.00
CA LEU A 183 -12.82 6.49 -1.37
C LEU A 183 -13.25 5.74 -0.09
N TYR A 184 -13.29 4.41 -0.11
CA TYR A 184 -13.78 3.59 1.01
C TYR A 184 -12.73 2.61 1.51
N ASN A 185 -12.84 2.22 2.78
CA ASN A 185 -12.21 1.00 3.27
C ASN A 185 -12.89 -0.22 2.61
N GLU A 186 -12.12 -1.05 1.91
CA GLU A 186 -12.62 -2.17 1.11
C GLU A 186 -12.36 -3.51 1.80
N ASN A 187 -13.31 -3.95 2.63
CA ASN A 187 -13.15 -5.11 3.53
C ASN A 187 -12.92 -6.47 2.86
N GLN A 188 -13.18 -6.60 1.56
CA GLN A 188 -12.96 -7.81 0.76
C GLN A 188 -11.62 -7.84 0.03
N LYS A 189 -10.77 -6.80 0.17
CA LYS A 189 -9.44 -6.80 -0.46
C LYS A 189 -8.57 -7.91 0.12
N PRO A 190 -7.97 -8.77 -0.73
CA PRO A 190 -7.04 -9.80 -0.29
C PRO A 190 -5.70 -9.17 0.14
N GLY A 191 -4.81 -9.98 0.71
CA GLY A 191 -3.47 -9.54 1.08
C GLY A 191 -3.38 -8.93 2.49
N PRO A 192 -2.37 -8.08 2.75
CA PRO A 192 -2.11 -7.47 4.05
C PRO A 192 -3.30 -6.71 4.65
N GLY A 193 -3.33 -6.55 5.97
CA GLY A 193 -4.29 -5.74 6.75
C GLY A 193 -4.57 -4.38 6.15
N THR A 194 -3.51 -3.69 5.75
CA THR A 194 -3.50 -2.35 5.16
C THR A 194 -4.37 -2.23 3.92
N GLU A 195 -4.43 -3.26 3.07
CA GLU A 195 -5.21 -3.22 1.82
C GLU A 195 -6.68 -2.90 2.05
N ARG A 196 -7.22 -3.27 3.21
CA ARG A 196 -8.63 -3.03 3.59
C ARG A 196 -8.87 -1.63 4.17
N HIS A 197 -7.83 -0.82 4.30
CA HIS A 197 -7.83 0.40 5.10
C HIS A 197 -7.17 1.60 4.38
N PHE A 198 -7.29 1.72 3.06
CA PHE A 198 -6.84 2.93 2.33
C PHE A 198 -7.93 4.00 2.17
N GLY A 199 -9.14 3.75 2.67
CA GLY A 199 -10.28 4.62 2.50
C GLY A 199 -10.14 5.98 3.17
N LEU A 200 -10.66 7.00 2.50
CA LEU A 200 -11.02 8.28 3.12
C LEU A 200 -12.28 8.14 4.01
N LEU A 201 -13.17 7.20 3.64
CA LEU A 201 -14.44 6.91 4.31
C LEU A 201 -14.50 5.48 4.82
N TYR A 202 -15.22 5.29 5.92
CA TYR A 202 -15.71 3.97 6.32
C TYR A 202 -16.84 3.51 5.38
N PRO A 203 -17.15 2.20 5.31
CA PRO A 203 -18.22 1.68 4.45
C PRO A 203 -19.61 2.24 4.74
N ASN A 204 -19.86 2.74 5.95
CA ASN A 204 -21.09 3.41 6.34
C ASN A 204 -21.18 4.88 5.84
N GLY A 205 -20.16 5.37 5.13
CA GLY A 205 -20.08 6.73 4.60
C GLY A 205 -19.54 7.78 5.58
N SER A 206 -19.26 7.44 6.84
CA SER A 206 -18.63 8.38 7.76
C SER A 206 -17.14 8.54 7.45
N ASN A 207 -16.60 9.73 7.67
CA ASN A 207 -15.18 10.02 7.46
C ASN A 207 -14.30 9.16 8.38
N VAL A 208 -13.18 8.65 7.84
CA VAL A 208 -12.10 8.10 8.68
C VAL A 208 -11.35 9.24 9.37
N TYR A 209 -11.13 10.34 8.66
CA TYR A 209 -10.57 11.60 9.14
C TYR A 209 -11.10 12.75 8.26
N GLY A 210 -11.06 13.99 8.77
CA GLY A 210 -11.43 15.16 7.97
C GLY A 210 -10.51 15.32 6.76
N ILE A 211 -11.07 15.53 5.58
CA ILE A 211 -10.33 15.68 4.32
C ILE A 211 -11.04 16.69 3.41
N ASP A 212 -10.26 17.51 2.72
CA ASP A 212 -10.75 18.43 1.69
C ASP A 212 -9.93 18.21 0.42
N LEU A 213 -10.59 17.73 -0.64
CA LEU A 213 -9.95 17.40 -1.91
C LEU A 213 -9.61 18.63 -2.77
N SER A 214 -10.06 19.83 -2.38
CA SER A 214 -9.63 21.08 -3.04
C SER A 214 -8.22 21.49 -2.60
N GLY A 215 -7.80 21.10 -1.40
CA GLY A 215 -6.55 21.52 -0.76
C GLY A 215 -6.58 22.96 -0.22
N GLU A 216 -7.75 23.56 -0.10
CA GLU A 216 -7.92 24.95 0.37
C GLU A 216 -8.07 25.06 1.89
N THR A 217 -8.54 23.99 2.56
CA THR A 217 -8.72 23.96 4.01
C THR A 217 -7.39 23.96 4.77
N PRO A 218 -7.14 24.94 5.68
CA PRO A 218 -5.98 24.96 6.57
C PRO A 218 -5.96 23.78 7.56
N ASP A 219 -4.77 23.35 7.99
CA ASP A 219 -4.66 22.24 8.95
C ASP A 219 -5.29 22.52 10.30
N SER A 220 -5.33 23.80 10.71
CA SER A 220 -5.96 24.25 11.95
C SER A 220 -7.46 24.02 12.02
N ASP A 221 -8.11 23.85 10.87
CA ASP A 221 -9.56 23.78 10.75
C ASP A 221 -10.06 22.33 10.78
N PHE A 222 -9.15 21.36 10.70
CA PHE A 222 -9.47 19.96 10.90
C PHE A 222 -9.48 19.59 12.38
N GLU A 223 -10.39 18.67 12.74
CA GLU A 223 -10.40 18.06 14.06
C GLU A 223 -9.05 17.40 14.41
N PRO A 224 -8.63 17.46 15.69
CA PRO A 224 -7.41 16.83 16.15
C PRO A 224 -7.38 15.33 15.83
N LEU A 225 -6.25 14.88 15.28
CA LEU A 225 -6.05 13.47 14.95
C LEU A 225 -5.65 12.65 16.19
N PRO A 226 -6.04 11.37 16.27
CA PRO A 226 -5.51 10.47 17.30
C PRO A 226 -3.99 10.35 17.15
N LYS A 227 -3.27 10.21 18.27
CA LYS A 227 -1.81 10.03 18.21
C LYS A 227 -1.46 8.70 17.55
N PRO A 228 -0.42 8.65 16.69
CA PRO A 228 0.04 7.39 16.11
C PRO A 228 0.69 6.52 17.19
N ASP A 229 0.39 5.22 17.19
CA ASP A 229 0.87 4.24 18.18
C ASP A 229 1.69 3.09 17.56
N ASN A 230 1.80 3.03 16.23
CA ASN A 230 2.45 1.93 15.50
C ASN A 230 3.50 2.40 14.47
N ASN A 231 4.10 3.58 14.64
CA ASN A 231 5.14 4.09 13.72
C ASN A 231 6.47 3.32 13.82
N GLU A 232 6.69 2.60 14.91
CA GLU A 232 7.87 1.77 15.14
C GLU A 232 7.54 0.29 14.95
N PRO A 233 8.46 -0.53 14.40
CA PRO A 233 8.30 -1.98 14.36
C PRO A 233 7.96 -2.57 15.72
N TYR A 234 6.85 -3.31 15.79
CA TYR A 234 6.52 -4.10 16.95
C TYR A 234 7.62 -5.13 17.20
N LYS A 235 8.09 -5.22 18.46
CA LYS A 235 9.11 -6.19 18.88
C LYS A 235 8.48 -7.16 19.85
N GLY A 236 8.41 -8.42 19.47
CA GLY A 236 7.81 -9.45 20.32
C GLY A 236 7.12 -10.55 19.56
N LYS A 237 6.39 -11.37 20.32
CA LYS A 237 5.61 -12.47 19.77
C LYS A 237 4.21 -12.01 19.42
N ILE A 238 3.75 -12.45 18.26
CA ILE A 238 2.38 -12.25 17.80
C ILE A 238 1.77 -13.58 17.36
N TRP A 239 0.47 -13.70 17.58
CA TRP A 239 -0.34 -14.86 17.26
C TRP A 239 -1.44 -14.49 16.28
N CYS A 240 -1.95 -15.48 15.56
CA CYS A 240 -3.11 -15.34 14.69
C CYS A 240 -4.29 -16.10 15.28
N VAL A 241 -5.31 -15.41 15.75
CA VAL A 241 -6.45 -16.01 16.46
C VAL A 241 -7.74 -15.76 15.71
N ALA A 242 -8.76 -16.59 15.96
CA ALA A 242 -10.08 -16.38 15.37
C ALA A 242 -10.65 -15.03 15.82
N ALA A 243 -11.19 -14.26 14.87
CA ALA A 243 -11.84 -12.99 15.14
C ALA A 243 -13.17 -13.20 15.90
N ARG A 244 -13.62 -12.17 16.62
CA ARG A 244 -14.86 -12.24 17.40
C ARG A 244 -16.08 -12.10 16.50
N GLY A 245 -17.16 -12.82 16.83
CA GLY A 245 -18.46 -12.68 16.14
C GLY A 245 -18.50 -13.24 14.71
N VAL A 246 -17.52 -14.06 14.33
CA VAL A 246 -17.45 -14.68 13.00
C VAL A 246 -18.45 -15.82 12.82
N ASN A 247 -18.84 -16.09 11.57
CA ASN A 247 -19.74 -17.19 11.25
C ASN A 247 -19.08 -18.55 11.53
N ALA A 248 -19.75 -19.41 12.30
CA ALA A 248 -19.20 -20.71 12.70
C ALA A 248 -18.96 -21.67 11.51
N SER A 249 -19.81 -21.63 10.49
CA SER A 249 -19.63 -22.48 9.29
C SER A 249 -18.42 -22.06 8.47
N GLU A 250 -18.23 -20.75 8.30
CA GLU A 250 -17.07 -20.20 7.60
C GLU A 250 -15.79 -20.46 8.40
N LEU A 251 -15.84 -20.28 9.73
CA LEU A 251 -14.73 -20.58 10.63
C LEU A 251 -14.35 -22.07 10.59
N GLY A 252 -15.34 -22.97 10.55
CA GLY A 252 -15.11 -24.41 10.37
C GLY A 252 -14.41 -24.72 9.05
N SER A 253 -14.84 -24.09 7.96
CA SER A 253 -14.22 -24.26 6.64
C SER A 253 -12.78 -23.75 6.61
N ALA A 254 -12.51 -22.59 7.25
CA ALA A 254 -11.17 -22.02 7.36
C ALA A 254 -10.25 -22.87 8.24
N LEU A 255 -10.76 -23.45 9.34
CA LEU A 255 -10.04 -24.42 10.15
C LEU A 255 -9.67 -25.64 9.32
N SER A 256 -10.62 -26.25 8.59
CA SER A 256 -10.34 -27.39 7.71
C SER A 256 -9.28 -27.06 6.66
N TYR A 257 -9.35 -25.88 6.05
CA TYR A 257 -8.34 -25.40 5.11
C TYR A 257 -6.95 -25.29 5.77
N ALA A 258 -6.84 -24.72 6.97
CA ALA A 258 -5.56 -24.62 7.68
C ALA A 258 -4.97 -25.99 8.00
N CYS A 259 -5.81 -26.96 8.38
CA CYS A 259 -5.38 -28.32 8.68
C CYS A 259 -4.97 -29.13 7.44
N SER A 260 -5.49 -28.81 6.25
CA SER A 260 -5.25 -29.60 5.03
C SER A 260 -3.92 -29.28 4.33
N GLN A 261 -3.10 -28.38 4.88
CA GLN A 261 -1.88 -27.87 4.22
C GLN A 261 -0.67 -28.81 4.34
N GLY A 262 -0.86 -30.01 4.91
CA GLY A 262 0.17 -31.06 4.98
C GLY A 262 1.23 -30.88 6.07
N ASN A 263 1.25 -29.75 6.78
CA ASN A 263 2.30 -29.41 7.75
C ASN A 263 1.98 -29.78 9.20
N LYS A 264 1.09 -30.75 9.44
CA LYS A 264 0.69 -31.17 10.80
C LYS A 264 0.18 -30.02 11.67
N THR A 265 -0.33 -28.95 11.04
CA THR A 265 -0.81 -27.72 11.66
C THR A 265 -1.79 -27.97 12.80
N CYS A 266 -2.59 -29.04 12.66
CA CYS A 266 -3.69 -29.38 13.56
C CYS A 266 -3.45 -30.65 14.39
N ASP A 267 -2.24 -31.21 14.40
CA ASP A 267 -1.92 -32.40 15.21
C ASP A 267 -2.18 -32.15 16.72
N PRO A 268 -1.78 -31.00 17.30
CA PRO A 268 -1.92 -30.77 18.75
C PRO A 268 -3.37 -30.54 19.20
N ILE A 269 -4.29 -30.24 18.28
CA ILE A 269 -5.72 -30.06 18.55
C ILE A 269 -6.54 -31.32 18.27
N GLN A 270 -5.92 -32.47 17.98
CA GLN A 270 -6.67 -33.73 17.85
C GLN A 270 -7.09 -34.29 19.22
N PRO A 271 -8.16 -35.09 19.31
CA PRO A 271 -8.59 -35.71 20.56
C PRO A 271 -7.44 -36.39 21.33
N GLY A 272 -7.33 -36.09 22.62
CA GLY A 272 -6.27 -36.62 23.50
C GLY A 272 -4.92 -35.90 23.40
N LYS A 273 -4.80 -34.83 22.61
CA LYS A 273 -3.58 -34.02 22.48
C LYS A 273 -3.63 -32.75 23.35
N GLU A 274 -2.46 -32.14 23.53
CA GLU A 274 -2.21 -31.06 24.50
C GLU A 274 -3.05 -29.79 24.28
N CYS A 275 -3.49 -29.52 23.05
CA CYS A 275 -4.27 -28.35 22.68
C CYS A 275 -5.74 -28.66 22.36
N PHE A 276 -6.21 -29.89 22.59
CA PHE A 276 -7.60 -30.25 22.33
C PHE A 276 -8.60 -29.51 23.23
N LYS A 277 -8.24 -29.21 24.48
CA LYS A 277 -9.12 -28.52 25.43
C LYS A 277 -8.78 -27.02 25.53
N PRO A 278 -9.80 -26.14 25.63
CA PRO A 278 -11.25 -26.41 25.52
C PRO A 278 -11.67 -26.89 24.12
N ASP A 279 -12.58 -27.87 24.11
CA ASP A 279 -13.11 -28.48 22.88
C ASP A 279 -14.16 -27.54 22.27
N SER A 280 -13.67 -26.56 21.51
CA SER A 280 -14.50 -25.56 20.87
C SER A 280 -13.90 -25.13 19.55
N LEU A 281 -14.78 -24.83 18.59
CA LEU A 281 -14.37 -24.41 17.26
C LEU A 281 -13.44 -23.19 17.28
N VAL A 282 -13.74 -22.19 18.12
CA VAL A 282 -12.95 -20.95 18.22
C VAL A 282 -11.54 -21.24 18.76
N TRP A 283 -11.42 -22.12 19.75
CA TRP A 283 -10.13 -22.52 20.31
C TRP A 283 -9.27 -23.26 19.30
N HIS A 284 -9.84 -24.28 18.65
CA HIS A 284 -9.15 -25.08 17.63
C HIS A 284 -8.77 -24.24 16.41
N ALA A 285 -9.67 -23.38 15.92
CA ALA A 285 -9.39 -22.46 14.83
C ALA A 285 -8.27 -21.48 15.19
N SER A 286 -8.29 -20.90 16.39
CA SER A 286 -7.24 -19.98 16.83
C SER A 286 -5.87 -20.66 16.87
N TYR A 287 -5.80 -21.90 17.36
CA TYR A 287 -4.55 -22.67 17.35
C TYR A 287 -4.09 -22.95 15.92
N ALA A 288 -4.99 -23.45 15.07
CA ALA A 288 -4.68 -23.80 13.69
C ALA A 288 -4.23 -22.58 12.88
N PHE A 289 -4.87 -21.42 13.06
CA PHE A 289 -4.49 -20.17 12.40
C PHE A 289 -3.10 -19.69 12.84
N SER A 290 -2.83 -19.70 14.14
CA SER A 290 -1.51 -19.37 14.68
C SER A 290 -0.42 -20.30 14.15
N SER A 291 -0.68 -21.60 14.17
CA SER A 291 0.23 -22.64 13.67
C SER A 291 0.48 -22.53 12.17
N TYR A 292 -0.58 -22.38 11.37
CA TYR A 292 -0.49 -22.19 9.91
C TYR A 292 0.35 -20.96 9.58
N TRP A 293 0.02 -19.83 10.21
CA TRP A 293 0.68 -18.57 9.93
C TRP A 293 2.14 -18.58 10.35
N SER A 294 2.48 -19.09 11.53
CA SER A 294 3.88 -19.16 11.98
C SER A 294 4.76 -20.00 11.06
N GLN A 295 4.20 -21.03 10.42
CA GLN A 295 4.93 -21.93 9.54
C GLN A 295 5.07 -21.39 8.11
N LEU A 296 4.06 -20.68 7.60
CA LEU A 296 3.96 -20.31 6.19
C LEU A 296 4.08 -18.81 5.93
N LYS A 297 4.30 -17.96 6.94
CA LYS A 297 4.47 -16.51 6.76
C LYS A 297 5.58 -16.19 5.76
N GLN A 298 6.69 -16.92 5.81
CA GLN A 298 7.84 -16.68 4.91
C GLN A 298 7.54 -16.97 3.44
N THR A 299 6.52 -17.77 3.14
CA THR A 299 6.06 -18.08 1.78
C THR A 299 4.77 -17.33 1.41
N GLY A 300 4.38 -16.32 2.19
CA GLY A 300 3.30 -15.40 1.87
C GLY A 300 1.98 -15.62 2.62
N ALA A 301 1.92 -16.53 3.60
CA ALA A 301 0.71 -16.68 4.41
C ALA A 301 0.43 -15.42 5.26
N THR A 302 -0.83 -15.00 5.31
CA THR A 302 -1.30 -13.86 6.12
C THR A 302 -2.25 -14.32 7.23
N CYS A 303 -2.31 -13.54 8.32
CA CYS A 303 -3.32 -13.71 9.36
C CYS A 303 -4.64 -13.05 8.96
N TYR A 304 -5.28 -13.54 7.89
CA TYR A 304 -6.54 -12.95 7.40
C TYR A 304 -7.69 -13.94 7.39
N PHE A 305 -7.51 -15.12 6.78
CA PHE A 305 -8.54 -16.17 6.67
C PHE A 305 -9.91 -15.62 6.23
N ASN A 306 -9.93 -14.77 5.19
CA ASN A 306 -11.15 -14.12 4.69
C ASN A 306 -11.89 -13.27 5.76
N GLY A 307 -11.14 -12.60 6.63
CA GLY A 307 -11.66 -11.79 7.73
C GLY A 307 -12.03 -12.59 8.99
N LEU A 308 -11.75 -13.90 9.02
CA LEU A 308 -12.08 -14.78 10.15
C LEU A 308 -10.99 -14.80 11.23
N ALA A 309 -9.86 -14.14 11.00
CA ALA A 309 -8.74 -14.10 11.94
C ALA A 309 -8.22 -12.67 12.16
N THR A 310 -7.53 -12.49 13.28
CA THR A 310 -6.89 -11.24 13.67
C THR A 310 -5.58 -11.51 14.42
N GLN A 311 -4.63 -10.59 14.33
CA GLN A 311 -3.38 -10.68 15.09
C GLN A 311 -3.59 -10.27 16.54
N THR A 312 -2.84 -10.89 17.45
CA THR A 312 -2.80 -10.47 18.86
C THR A 312 -1.39 -10.55 19.42
N ALA A 313 -1.04 -9.56 20.26
CA ALA A 313 0.17 -9.56 21.08
C ALA A 313 -0.03 -10.24 22.44
N LYS A 314 -1.27 -10.62 22.78
CA LYS A 314 -1.59 -11.32 24.03
C LYS A 314 -1.46 -12.82 23.78
N ASP A 315 -0.53 -13.47 24.49
CA ASP A 315 -0.32 -14.91 24.41
C ASP A 315 -1.64 -15.67 24.68
N PRO A 316 -2.19 -16.39 23.67
CA PRO A 316 -3.42 -17.16 23.82
C PRO A 316 -3.18 -18.55 24.46
N SER A 317 -1.92 -18.92 24.74
CA SER A 317 -1.56 -20.21 25.33
C SER A 317 -2.22 -20.42 26.70
N PHE A 318 -2.62 -21.65 26.99
CA PHE A 318 -3.24 -22.02 28.25
C PHE A 318 -2.76 -23.39 28.73
N GLY A 319 -2.32 -23.46 30.00
CA GLY A 319 -1.77 -24.69 30.58
C GLY A 319 -0.60 -25.23 29.75
N HIS A 320 -0.73 -26.50 29.34
CA HIS A 320 0.25 -27.19 28.49
C HIS A 320 0.12 -26.84 27.00
N CYS A 321 -1.03 -26.31 26.55
CA CYS A 321 -1.19 -25.90 25.17
C CYS A 321 -0.42 -24.60 24.89
N LYS A 322 0.64 -24.69 24.08
CA LYS A 322 1.43 -23.54 23.63
C LYS A 322 1.12 -23.21 22.18
N PHE A 323 0.60 -22.00 21.94
CA PHE A 323 0.28 -21.55 20.59
C PHE A 323 1.57 -21.14 19.86
N PRO A 324 1.81 -21.65 18.64
CA PRO A 324 2.89 -21.16 17.80
C PRO A 324 2.74 -19.67 17.51
N SER A 325 3.84 -18.92 17.56
CA SER A 325 3.87 -17.48 17.34
C SER A 325 4.83 -17.11 16.21
N VAL A 326 4.61 -15.95 15.61
CA VAL A 326 5.64 -15.24 14.83
C VAL A 326 6.39 -14.30 15.77
N THR A 327 7.71 -14.26 15.68
CA THR A 327 8.53 -13.27 16.40
C THR A 327 8.93 -12.18 15.41
N LEU A 328 8.62 -10.93 15.72
CA LEU A 328 9.03 -9.74 14.98
C LEU A 328 10.25 -9.05 15.59
#